data_AF-A0A975KRI6-F1
#
_entry.id   AF-A0A975KRI6-F1
#
_cell.length_a   1.000
_cell.length_b   1.000
_cell.length_c   1.000
_cell.angle_alpha   90.00
_cell.angle_beta   90.00
_cell.angle_gamma   90.00
#
_symmetry.space_group_name_H-M   'P 1'
#
loop_
_entity.id
_entity.type
_entity.pdbx_description
1 polymer ?
#
loop_
_entity_poly.entity_id
_entity_poly.type
_entity_poly.pdbx_seq_one_letter_code
_entity_poly.pdbx_strand_id
1 'polypeptide(L)'
;MKFKRRILLPFITGALALSLAACGDDDKAAKNEKPEEAAQAETESAEEMQAKLAEQQVEKDKVVAVVNDEELKGEQYNAAVGSLQGQMQQMGQDPSSKESAKQVKMQALDTVVNQTLILQKAKEAKINASESEIDEEYSAFVEQFGDEKTMKEALKSQNVDVKTIKEQIAESIIFEKYQDKVAPAEKVTDKEIKEYYDQAAAQSKDSGQELPPLEEVSDEIKEMIEQEQQQKQLAAHVEELKADAKIELKI
;
A
#
# COMPACT_ATOMS: atom_id res chain seq x y z
N MET A 1 -0.39 3.69 24.70
CA MET A 1 0.69 2.86 25.25
C MET A 1 1.70 2.61 24.14
N LYS A 2 3.00 2.82 24.40
CA LYS A 2 4.06 2.65 23.40
C LYS A 2 4.32 1.16 23.15
N PHE A 3 4.14 0.68 21.92
CA PHE A 3 4.55 -0.67 21.54
C PHE A 3 5.55 -0.63 20.38
N LYS A 4 6.84 -0.64 20.74
CA LYS A 4 7.91 -1.10 19.86
C LYS A 4 7.88 -2.64 19.89
N ARG A 5 7.49 -3.28 18.78
CA ARG A 5 7.82 -4.69 18.52
C ARG A 5 8.61 -4.76 17.23
N ARG A 6 9.93 -4.90 17.40
CA ARG A 6 10.87 -5.25 16.32
C ARG A 6 10.63 -6.70 15.93
N ILE A 7 10.02 -6.93 14.79
CA ILE A 7 9.94 -8.25 14.16
C ILE A 7 11.25 -8.46 13.40
N LEU A 8 12.17 -9.20 14.00
CA LEU A 8 13.38 -9.72 13.37
C LEU A 8 13.00 -11.04 12.67
N LEU A 9 12.64 -10.96 11.39
CA LEU A 9 12.53 -12.13 10.52
C LEU A 9 13.95 -12.63 10.18
N PRO A 10 14.23 -13.94 10.30
CA PRO A 10 15.56 -14.47 10.03
C PRO A 10 15.83 -14.43 8.53
N PHE A 11 16.84 -13.65 8.14
CA PHE A 11 17.47 -13.75 6.83
C PHE A 11 17.95 -15.20 6.64
N ILE A 12 17.32 -15.92 5.70
CA ILE A 12 17.87 -17.17 5.18
C ILE A 12 19.10 -16.77 4.37
N THR A 13 20.25 -16.77 5.03
CA THR A 13 21.56 -16.68 4.42
C THR A 13 21.78 -17.94 3.58
N GLY A 14 21.43 -17.87 2.29
CA GLY A 14 21.85 -18.82 1.29
C GLY A 14 23.36 -18.70 1.08
N ALA A 15 24.12 -19.58 1.71
CA ALA A 15 25.55 -19.72 1.48
C ALA A 15 25.78 -20.25 0.05
N LEU A 16 26.18 -19.36 -0.87
CA LEU A 16 26.70 -19.76 -2.17
C LEU A 16 28.11 -20.34 -1.97
N ALA A 17 28.20 -21.66 -1.82
CA ALA A 17 29.45 -22.37 -1.78
C ALA A 17 30.07 -22.41 -3.19
N LEU A 18 31.11 -21.59 -3.41
CA LEU A 18 32.03 -21.75 -4.53
C LEU A 18 32.86 -23.02 -4.33
N SER A 19 32.48 -24.13 -4.97
CA SER A 19 33.37 -25.27 -5.14
C SER A 19 34.00 -25.24 -6.54
N LEU A 20 35.28 -24.85 -6.58
CA LEU A 20 36.16 -25.02 -7.73
C LEU A 20 36.78 -26.43 -7.74
N ALA A 21 36.90 -26.99 -8.96
CA ALA A 21 37.65 -28.18 -9.38
C ALA A 21 37.04 -29.56 -8.98
N ALA A 22 37.08 -30.64 -9.77
CA ALA A 22 37.97 -31.00 -10.86
C ALA A 22 37.31 -32.03 -11.83
N CYS A 23 38.00 -32.22 -12.97
CA CYS A 23 37.72 -33.02 -14.18
C CYS A 23 36.92 -34.33 -14.09
N GLY A 24 36.14 -34.55 -15.15
CA GLY A 24 35.76 -35.87 -15.68
C GLY A 24 35.47 -35.75 -17.17
N ASP A 25 36.36 -36.32 -17.98
CA ASP A 25 36.35 -36.43 -19.45
C ASP A 25 35.20 -37.34 -19.90
N ASP A 26 34.29 -36.87 -20.77
CA ASP A 26 33.67 -37.63 -21.87
C ASP A 26 32.52 -36.86 -22.57
N ASP A 27 32.71 -36.65 -23.88
CA ASP A 27 31.71 -36.57 -24.97
C ASP A 27 30.28 -36.05 -24.69
N LYS A 28 30.03 -34.77 -25.05
CA LYS A 28 29.15 -34.41 -26.18
C LYS A 28 28.98 -32.90 -26.28
N ALA A 29 29.31 -32.39 -27.47
CA ALA A 29 28.98 -31.05 -27.90
C ALA A 29 27.45 -30.83 -27.90
N ALA A 30 26.95 -30.11 -26.88
CA ALA A 30 25.72 -29.35 -26.97
C ALA A 30 26.11 -27.88 -26.88
N LYS A 31 25.73 -27.12 -27.92
CA LYS A 31 26.02 -25.70 -28.08
C LYS A 31 25.56 -24.91 -26.84
N ASN A 32 26.47 -24.08 -26.34
CA ASN A 32 26.19 -22.91 -25.51
C ASN A 32 24.92 -22.18 -25.97
N GLU A 33 23.89 -22.16 -25.13
CA GLU A 33 22.93 -21.05 -25.11
C GLU A 33 23.49 -19.97 -24.19
N LYS A 34 23.60 -18.75 -24.73
CA LYS A 34 24.27 -17.57 -24.18
C LYS A 34 23.63 -17.11 -22.86
N PRO A 35 24.40 -16.96 -21.77
CA PRO A 35 23.98 -16.19 -20.59
C PRO A 35 23.71 -14.69 -20.89
N GLU A 36 24.35 -14.13 -21.92
CA GLU A 36 24.16 -12.71 -22.31
C GLU A 36 22.82 -12.42 -23.00
N GLU A 37 22.22 -13.39 -23.70
CA GLU A 37 20.99 -13.19 -24.49
C GLU A 37 19.75 -13.23 -23.58
N ALA A 38 19.78 -14.06 -22.52
CA ALA A 38 18.77 -14.08 -21.47
C ALA A 38 18.80 -12.81 -20.61
N ALA A 39 19.99 -12.32 -20.25
CA ALA A 39 20.14 -11.07 -19.52
C ALA A 39 19.67 -9.86 -20.34
N GLN A 40 19.95 -9.82 -21.64
CA GLN A 40 19.46 -8.77 -22.54
C GLN A 40 17.92 -8.83 -22.71
N ALA A 41 17.35 -10.02 -22.91
CA ALA A 41 15.89 -10.17 -23.03
C ALA A 41 15.13 -9.81 -21.75
N GLU A 42 15.69 -10.10 -20.57
CA GLU A 42 15.12 -9.67 -19.28
C GLU A 42 15.21 -8.15 -19.08
N THR A 43 16.28 -7.52 -19.55
CA THR A 43 16.46 -6.06 -19.46
C THR A 43 15.53 -5.32 -20.42
N GLU A 44 15.37 -5.79 -21.65
CA GLU A 44 14.44 -5.22 -22.64
C GLU A 44 12.97 -5.36 -22.20
N SER A 45 12.61 -6.49 -21.59
CA SER A 45 11.27 -6.73 -21.02
C SER A 45 10.97 -5.82 -19.83
N ALA A 46 11.96 -5.57 -18.97
CA ALA A 46 11.82 -4.66 -17.83
C ALA A 46 11.67 -3.20 -18.27
N GLU A 47 12.43 -2.76 -19.28
CA GLU A 47 12.32 -1.41 -19.84
C GLU A 47 10.98 -1.19 -20.55
N GLU A 48 10.50 -2.18 -21.34
CA GLU A 48 9.20 -2.13 -21.99
C GLU A 48 8.05 -2.07 -20.96
N MET A 49 8.14 -2.89 -19.90
CA MET A 49 7.18 -2.85 -18.80
C MET A 49 7.20 -1.47 -18.13
N GLN A 50 8.37 -0.93 -17.81
CA GLN A 50 8.49 0.36 -17.15
C GLN A 50 7.94 1.51 -18.00
N ALA A 51 8.14 1.47 -19.33
CA ALA A 51 7.53 2.40 -20.26
C ALA A 51 5.99 2.29 -20.24
N LYS A 52 5.43 1.08 -20.29
CA LYS A 52 3.97 0.86 -20.19
C LYS A 52 3.36 1.33 -18.87
N LEU A 53 4.11 1.22 -17.76
CA LEU A 53 3.65 1.73 -16.47
C LEU A 53 3.66 3.26 -16.43
N ALA A 54 4.67 3.89 -17.01
CA ALA A 54 4.74 5.35 -17.14
C ALA A 54 3.62 5.91 -18.03
N GLU A 55 3.21 5.20 -19.09
CA GLU A 55 2.08 5.58 -19.95
C GLU A 55 0.73 5.64 -19.22
N GLN A 56 0.59 5.01 -18.05
CA GLN A 56 -0.64 5.05 -17.25
C GLN A 56 -0.79 6.36 -16.45
N GLN A 57 0.29 7.13 -16.32
CA GLN A 57 0.30 8.42 -15.66
C GLN A 57 -0.20 9.53 -16.61
N VAL A 58 -0.58 10.67 -16.04
CA VAL A 58 -1.00 11.87 -16.78
C VAL A 58 -0.14 13.08 -16.40
N GLU A 59 -0.22 14.17 -17.16
CA GLU A 59 0.42 15.43 -16.80
C GLU A 59 0.00 15.90 -15.39
N LYS A 60 0.96 16.32 -14.56
CA LYS A 60 0.73 16.64 -13.14
C LYS A 60 -0.39 17.65 -12.91
N ASP A 61 -0.45 18.70 -13.72
CA ASP A 61 -1.43 19.79 -13.58
C ASP A 61 -2.78 19.50 -14.27
N LYS A 62 -2.89 18.37 -14.99
CA LYS A 62 -4.12 18.00 -15.68
C LYS A 62 -5.23 17.73 -14.66
N VAL A 63 -6.41 18.28 -14.90
CA VAL A 63 -7.60 17.93 -14.10
C VAL A 63 -8.06 16.53 -14.51
N VAL A 64 -8.06 15.60 -13.55
CA VAL A 64 -8.46 14.20 -13.77
C VAL A 64 -9.88 13.91 -13.32
N ALA A 65 -10.38 14.66 -12.34
CA ALA A 65 -11.74 14.61 -11.84
C ALA A 65 -12.08 15.93 -11.16
N VAL A 66 -13.37 16.19 -11.01
CA VAL A 66 -13.89 17.28 -10.18
C VAL A 66 -14.86 16.67 -9.16
N VAL A 67 -14.65 16.94 -7.88
CA VAL A 67 -15.47 16.45 -6.78
C VAL A 67 -16.06 17.65 -6.05
N ASN A 68 -17.38 17.81 -6.18
CA ASN A 68 -18.09 19.03 -5.83
C ASN A 68 -17.51 20.22 -6.60
N ASP A 69 -16.75 21.09 -5.94
CA ASP A 69 -16.09 22.26 -6.54
C ASP A 69 -14.55 22.14 -6.52
N GLU A 70 -14.02 20.97 -6.14
CA GLU A 70 -12.58 20.72 -6.01
C GLU A 70 -12.04 19.95 -7.21
N GLU A 71 -11.01 20.52 -7.86
CA GLU A 71 -10.31 19.87 -8.97
C GLU A 71 -9.26 18.90 -8.44
N LEU A 72 -9.35 17.65 -8.88
CA LEU A 72 -8.32 16.65 -8.65
C LEU A 72 -7.30 16.70 -9.77
N LYS A 73 -6.02 16.83 -9.39
CA LYS A 73 -4.91 16.98 -10.34
C LYS A 73 -4.25 15.65 -10.65
N GLY A 74 -3.56 15.60 -11.78
CA GLY A 74 -2.77 14.47 -12.23
C GLY A 74 -1.73 14.04 -11.22
N GLU A 75 -1.17 14.97 -10.44
CA GLU A 75 -0.23 14.63 -9.36
C GLU A 75 -0.83 13.68 -8.31
N GLN A 76 -2.06 13.95 -7.84
CA GLN A 76 -2.74 13.09 -6.87
C GLN A 76 -3.08 11.72 -7.48
N TYR A 77 -3.58 11.71 -8.73
CA TYR A 77 -3.88 10.48 -9.45
C TYR A 77 -2.63 9.64 -9.73
N ASN A 78 -1.53 10.24 -10.16
CA ASN A 78 -0.30 9.54 -10.46
C ASN A 78 0.32 8.92 -9.20
N ALA A 79 0.20 9.59 -8.04
CA ALA A 79 0.61 9.01 -6.77
C ALA A 79 -0.18 7.73 -6.45
N ALA A 80 -1.51 7.77 -6.62
CA ALA A 80 -2.36 6.59 -6.44
C ALA A 80 -2.04 5.47 -7.44
N VAL A 81 -1.81 5.81 -8.72
CA VAL A 81 -1.37 4.86 -9.76
C VAL A 81 -0.07 4.17 -9.35
N GLY A 82 0.96 4.94 -8.97
CA GLY A 82 2.25 4.40 -8.58
C GLY A 82 2.17 3.47 -7.36
N SER A 83 1.35 3.83 -6.37
CA SER A 83 1.09 2.99 -5.19
C SER A 83 0.44 1.67 -5.58
N LEU A 84 -0.60 1.70 -6.42
CA LEU A 84 -1.30 0.49 -6.88
C LEU A 84 -0.40 -0.41 -7.72
N GLN A 85 0.38 0.17 -8.63
CA GLN A 85 1.35 -0.58 -9.44
C GLN A 85 2.38 -1.28 -8.55
N GLY A 86 2.95 -0.57 -7.57
CA GLY A 86 3.92 -1.15 -6.62
C GLY A 86 3.31 -2.27 -5.78
N GLN A 87 2.07 -2.12 -5.32
CA GLN A 87 1.35 -3.18 -4.60
C GLN A 87 1.12 -4.41 -5.47
N MET A 88 0.70 -4.23 -6.72
CA MET A 88 0.52 -5.34 -7.66
C MET A 88 1.82 -6.11 -7.89
N GLN A 89 2.94 -5.40 -8.10
CA GLN A 89 4.25 -6.02 -8.27
C GLN A 89 4.69 -6.81 -7.03
N GLN A 90 4.43 -6.30 -5.82
CA GLN A 90 4.73 -7.02 -4.58
C GLN A 90 3.91 -8.32 -4.43
N MET A 91 2.68 -8.34 -4.99
CA MET A 91 1.85 -9.55 -5.05
C MET A 91 2.20 -10.47 -6.23
N GLY A 92 3.25 -10.17 -7.01
CA GLY A 92 3.64 -10.94 -8.19
C GLY A 92 2.70 -10.78 -9.38
N GLN A 93 1.86 -9.74 -9.38
CA GLN A 93 0.96 -9.41 -10.48
C GLN A 93 1.64 -8.44 -11.45
N ASP A 94 1.30 -8.53 -12.74
CA ASP A 94 1.77 -7.60 -13.78
C ASP A 94 0.80 -6.41 -13.93
N PRO A 95 1.17 -5.19 -13.50
CA PRO A 95 0.33 -4.00 -13.66
C PRO A 95 0.33 -3.42 -15.09
N SER A 96 1.20 -3.90 -15.99
CA SER A 96 1.35 -3.36 -17.35
C SER A 96 0.37 -3.98 -18.36
N SER A 97 -0.28 -5.10 -17.99
CA SER A 97 -1.32 -5.70 -18.82
C SER A 97 -2.47 -4.72 -19.06
N LYS A 98 -3.16 -4.84 -20.20
CA LYS A 98 -4.27 -3.93 -20.55
C LYS A 98 -5.42 -3.97 -19.53
N GLU A 99 -5.69 -5.15 -18.96
CA GLU A 99 -6.73 -5.33 -17.94
C GLU A 99 -6.30 -4.69 -16.62
N SER A 100 -5.07 -4.99 -16.18
CA SER A 100 -4.47 -4.37 -14.99
C SER A 100 -4.43 -2.86 -15.10
N ALA A 101 -4.00 -2.30 -16.23
CA ALA A 101 -3.94 -0.86 -16.46
C ALA A 101 -5.32 -0.20 -16.32
N LYS A 102 -6.38 -0.85 -16.81
CA LYS A 102 -7.76 -0.35 -16.65
C LYS A 102 -8.19 -0.39 -15.19
N GLN A 103 -7.87 -1.47 -14.48
CA GLN A 103 -8.16 -1.60 -13.05
C GLN A 103 -7.42 -0.54 -12.23
N VAL A 104 -6.12 -0.37 -12.46
CA VAL A 104 -5.29 0.65 -11.80
C VAL A 104 -5.86 2.04 -12.03
N LYS A 105 -6.23 2.38 -13.27
CA LYS A 105 -6.86 3.68 -13.57
C LYS A 105 -8.16 3.89 -12.78
N MET A 106 -9.05 2.90 -12.78
CA MET A 106 -10.33 3.01 -12.06
C MET A 106 -10.13 3.11 -10.54
N GLN A 107 -9.25 2.28 -9.98
CA GLN A 107 -8.95 2.28 -8.55
C GLN A 107 -8.23 3.56 -8.13
N ALA A 108 -7.31 4.09 -8.93
CA ALA A 108 -6.64 5.35 -8.65
C ALA A 108 -7.62 6.53 -8.61
N LEU A 109 -8.55 6.60 -9.57
CA LEU A 109 -9.61 7.62 -9.56
C LEU A 109 -10.52 7.48 -8.34
N ASP A 110 -10.95 6.26 -8.01
CA ASP A 110 -11.79 6.00 -6.84
C ASP A 110 -11.06 6.38 -5.54
N THR A 111 -9.79 5.99 -5.38
CA THR A 111 -8.96 6.36 -4.22
C THR A 111 -8.89 7.87 -4.02
N VAL A 112 -8.53 8.63 -5.07
CA VAL A 112 -8.39 10.09 -4.95
C VAL A 112 -9.75 10.75 -4.70
N VAL A 113 -10.82 10.28 -5.33
CA VAL A 113 -12.18 10.78 -5.08
C VAL A 113 -12.60 10.52 -3.63
N ASN A 114 -12.42 9.30 -3.13
CA ASN A 114 -12.79 8.92 -1.77
C ASN A 114 -12.01 9.72 -0.73
N GLN A 115 -10.69 9.86 -0.91
CA GLN A 115 -9.84 10.67 -0.05
C GLN A 115 -10.31 12.13 -0.02
N THR A 116 -10.66 12.69 -1.19
CA THR A 116 -11.15 14.06 -1.29
C THR A 116 -12.47 14.25 -0.54
N LEU A 117 -13.42 13.34 -0.71
CA LEU A 117 -14.71 13.38 -0.01
C LEU A 117 -14.53 13.32 1.51
N ILE A 118 -13.64 12.45 1.98
CA ILE A 118 -13.29 12.34 3.40
C ILE A 118 -12.68 13.65 3.90
N LEU A 119 -11.70 14.21 3.20
CA LEU A 119 -11.04 15.46 3.60
C LEU A 119 -12.01 16.65 3.61
N GLN A 120 -12.90 16.76 2.61
CA GLN A 120 -13.96 17.77 2.57
C GLN A 120 -14.85 17.68 3.80
N LYS A 121 -15.29 16.47 4.17
CA LYS A 121 -16.13 16.26 5.34
C LYS A 121 -15.40 16.43 6.66
N ALA A 122 -14.14 16.05 6.75
CA ALA A 122 -13.30 16.30 7.92
C ALA A 122 -13.15 17.81 8.15
N LYS A 123 -12.96 18.59 7.08
CA LYS A 123 -12.92 20.06 7.11
C LYS A 123 -14.26 20.67 7.55
N GLU A 124 -15.40 20.20 7.03
CA GLU A 124 -16.73 20.60 7.49
C GLU A 124 -16.92 20.30 8.99
N ALA A 125 -16.41 19.15 9.44
CA ALA A 125 -16.41 18.72 10.83
C ALA A 125 -15.38 19.43 11.73
N LYS A 126 -14.58 20.34 11.17
CA LYS A 126 -13.49 21.07 11.84
C LYS A 126 -12.42 20.16 12.47
N ILE A 127 -12.20 19.00 11.87
CA ILE A 127 -11.10 18.10 12.23
C ILE A 127 -9.84 18.63 11.55
N ASN A 128 -8.79 18.84 12.35
CA ASN A 128 -7.51 19.36 11.88
C ASN A 128 -6.36 18.58 12.54
N ALA A 129 -5.21 18.51 11.87
CA ALA A 129 -3.95 18.09 12.47
C ALA A 129 -3.29 19.30 13.14
N SER A 130 -2.87 19.15 14.38
CA SER A 130 -2.06 20.15 15.08
C SER A 130 -0.60 20.04 14.66
N GLU A 131 0.16 21.14 14.76
CA GLU A 131 1.60 21.15 14.47
C GLU A 131 2.35 20.10 15.29
N SER A 132 1.95 19.89 16.55
CA SER A 132 2.57 18.88 17.42
C SER A 132 2.37 17.46 16.92
N GLU A 133 1.19 17.13 16.40
CA GLU A 133 0.92 15.79 15.85
C GLU A 133 1.69 15.59 14.54
N ILE A 134 1.75 16.62 13.69
CA ILE A 134 2.52 16.59 12.45
C ILE A 134 4.01 16.40 12.75
N ASP A 135 4.56 17.12 13.72
CA ASP A 135 5.97 17.01 14.08
C ASP A 135 6.31 15.68 14.76
N GLU A 136 5.40 15.10 15.55
CA GLU A 136 5.56 13.77 16.14
C GLU A 136 5.63 12.68 15.06
N GLU A 137 4.64 12.65 14.16
CA GLU A 137 4.60 11.69 13.05
C GLU A 137 5.75 11.91 12.07
N TYR A 138 6.11 13.17 11.79
CA TYR A 138 7.27 13.48 10.95
C TYR A 138 8.58 12.97 11.57
N SER A 139 8.74 13.13 12.88
CA SER A 139 9.91 12.60 13.59
C SER A 139 9.95 11.07 13.53
N ALA A 140 8.81 10.41 13.73
CA ALA A 140 8.71 8.95 13.60
C ALA A 140 9.03 8.48 12.18
N PHE A 141 8.57 9.20 11.15
CA PHE A 141 8.90 8.94 9.76
C PHE A 141 10.40 9.08 9.49
N VAL A 142 11.04 10.16 9.98
CA VAL A 142 12.49 10.37 9.87
C VAL A 142 13.28 9.24 10.56
N GLU A 143 12.83 8.78 11.72
CA GLU A 143 13.48 7.68 12.46
C GLU A 143 13.53 6.36 11.64
N GLN A 144 12.57 6.12 10.74
CA GLN A 144 12.59 4.94 9.87
C GLN A 144 13.78 4.94 8.90
N PHE A 145 14.28 6.12 8.54
CA PHE A 145 15.47 6.31 7.70
C PHE A 145 16.76 6.50 8.53
N GLY A 146 16.65 6.50 9.85
CA GLY A 146 17.75 6.79 10.78
C GLY A 146 17.95 8.28 11.03
N ASP A 147 17.93 9.11 9.97
CA ASP A 147 18.05 10.57 10.08
C ASP A 147 17.44 11.31 8.88
N GLU A 148 17.21 12.63 9.05
CA GLU A 148 16.54 13.47 8.07
C GLU A 148 17.34 13.62 6.76
N LYS A 149 18.67 13.60 6.84
CA LYS A 149 19.53 13.70 5.65
C LYS A 149 19.40 12.42 4.82
N THR A 150 19.45 11.26 5.45
CA THR A 150 19.27 9.96 4.79
C THR A 150 17.88 9.85 4.14
N MET A 151 16.83 10.30 4.85
CA MET A 151 15.47 10.39 4.29
C MET A 151 15.42 11.30 3.04
N LYS A 152 15.98 12.51 3.12
CA LYS A 152 16.03 13.46 1.99
C LYS A 152 16.80 12.91 0.80
N GLU A 153 17.89 12.20 1.04
CA GLU A 153 18.67 11.55 -0.02
C GLU A 153 17.87 10.42 -0.70
N ALA A 154 17.15 9.61 0.07
CA ALA A 154 16.31 8.52 -0.45
C ALA A 154 15.13 9.02 -1.29
N LEU A 155 14.54 10.17 -0.93
CA LEU A 155 13.37 10.74 -1.60
C LEU A 155 13.71 11.72 -2.73
N LYS A 156 14.99 12.05 -2.91
CA LYS A 156 15.45 13.03 -3.91
C LYS A 156 15.07 12.62 -5.34
N SER A 157 15.12 11.34 -5.66
CA SER A 157 14.74 10.82 -6.99
C SER A 157 13.25 10.99 -7.29
N GLN A 158 12.41 11.15 -6.26
CA GLN A 158 10.97 11.28 -6.37
C GLN A 158 10.52 12.75 -6.39
N ASN A 159 11.45 13.71 -6.27
CA ASN A 159 11.17 15.15 -6.17
C ASN A 159 10.16 15.51 -5.07
N VAL A 160 10.15 14.76 -3.97
CA VAL A 160 9.31 15.02 -2.80
C VAL A 160 10.11 15.84 -1.79
N ASP A 161 9.57 16.99 -1.38
CA ASP A 161 10.19 17.84 -0.37
C ASP A 161 9.56 17.66 1.03
N VAL A 162 10.19 18.26 2.04
CA VAL A 162 9.72 18.17 3.44
C VAL A 162 8.32 18.75 3.64
N LYS A 163 7.96 19.78 2.87
CA LYS A 163 6.64 20.42 2.97
C LYS A 163 5.58 19.46 2.48
N THR A 164 5.79 18.80 1.33
CA THR A 164 4.88 17.77 0.82
C THR A 164 4.73 16.61 1.80
N ILE A 165 5.82 16.14 2.43
CA ILE A 165 5.75 15.06 3.44
C ILE A 165 4.89 15.49 4.64
N LYS A 166 5.11 16.69 5.16
CA LYS A 166 4.31 17.20 6.29
C LYS A 166 2.84 17.41 5.92
N GLU A 167 2.55 17.83 4.69
CA GLU A 167 1.17 17.94 4.18
C GLU A 167 0.50 16.56 4.12
N GLN A 168 1.19 15.54 3.60
CA GLN A 168 0.69 14.15 3.58
C GLN A 168 0.45 13.59 4.99
N ILE A 169 1.35 13.87 5.93
CA ILE A 169 1.19 13.50 7.34
C ILE A 169 -0.03 14.20 7.95
N ALA A 170 -0.21 15.49 7.69
CA ALA A 170 -1.37 16.24 8.17
C ALA A 170 -2.68 15.65 7.63
N GLU A 171 -2.75 15.34 6.33
CA GLU A 171 -3.90 14.67 5.72
C GLU A 171 -4.16 13.28 6.32
N SER A 172 -3.11 12.49 6.56
CA SER A 172 -3.21 11.18 7.20
C SER A 172 -3.79 11.27 8.60
N ILE A 173 -3.33 12.22 9.42
CA ILE A 173 -3.85 12.46 10.77
C ILE A 173 -5.32 12.90 10.71
N ILE A 174 -5.67 13.79 9.77
CA ILE A 174 -7.06 14.24 9.59
C ILE A 174 -7.95 13.07 9.19
N PHE A 175 -7.48 12.21 8.29
CA PHE A 175 -8.19 11.02 7.85
C PHE A 175 -8.44 10.06 9.01
N GLU A 176 -7.42 9.72 9.80
CA GLU A 176 -7.52 8.83 10.95
C GLU A 176 -8.52 9.37 11.99
N LYS A 177 -8.40 10.64 12.36
CA LYS A 177 -9.35 11.29 13.28
C LYS A 177 -10.78 11.31 12.75
N TYR A 178 -10.95 11.48 11.45
CA TYR A 178 -12.27 11.45 10.82
C TYR A 178 -12.84 10.04 10.83
N GLN A 179 -12.03 9.03 10.49
CA GLN A 179 -12.40 7.62 10.57
C GLN A 179 -12.85 7.24 11.98
N ASP A 180 -12.09 7.59 13.02
CA ASP A 180 -12.46 7.31 14.42
C ASP A 180 -13.81 7.94 14.82
N LYS A 181 -14.13 9.08 14.21
CA LYS A 181 -15.38 9.79 14.48
C LYS A 181 -16.59 9.15 13.78
N VAL A 182 -16.44 8.69 12.54
CA VAL A 182 -17.56 8.22 11.69
C VAL A 182 -17.69 6.71 11.63
N ALA A 183 -16.61 6.00 11.94
CA ALA A 183 -16.52 4.54 11.99
C ALA A 183 -15.86 4.08 13.30
N PRO A 184 -16.49 4.34 14.47
CA PRO A 184 -15.97 3.87 15.74
C PRO A 184 -16.09 2.34 15.81
N ALA A 185 -15.01 1.67 16.21
CA ALA A 185 -15.05 0.22 16.45
C ALA A 185 -16.12 -0.11 17.50
N GLU A 186 -16.98 -1.09 17.17
CA GLU A 186 -17.95 -1.59 18.14
C GLU A 186 -17.25 -2.48 19.17
N LYS A 187 -17.89 -2.66 20.33
CA LYS A 187 -17.33 -3.55 21.34
C LYS A 187 -17.41 -4.99 20.83
N VAL A 188 -16.26 -5.55 20.47
CA VAL A 188 -16.14 -6.96 20.10
C VAL A 188 -16.46 -7.86 21.29
N THR A 189 -17.27 -8.87 21.02
CA THR A 189 -17.73 -9.87 21.99
C THR A 189 -16.87 -11.13 21.94
N ASP A 190 -16.79 -11.85 23.07
CA ASP A 190 -16.11 -13.17 23.14
C ASP A 190 -16.67 -14.16 22.11
N LYS A 191 -17.95 -14.01 21.76
CA LYS A 191 -18.62 -14.82 20.74
C LYS A 191 -18.04 -14.55 19.35
N GLU A 192 -17.86 -13.28 18.97
CA GLU A 192 -17.27 -12.91 17.67
C GLU A 192 -15.82 -13.37 17.57
N ILE A 193 -15.05 -13.21 18.65
CA ILE A 193 -13.66 -13.71 18.73
C ILE A 193 -13.62 -15.22 18.51
N LYS A 194 -14.50 -15.95 19.19
CA LYS A 194 -14.60 -17.40 19.04
C LYS A 194 -15.03 -17.80 17.62
N GLU A 195 -16.02 -17.13 17.04
CA GLU A 195 -16.49 -17.41 15.67
C GLU A 195 -15.39 -17.16 14.63
N TYR A 196 -14.65 -16.07 14.77
CA TYR A 196 -13.50 -15.77 13.91
C TYR A 196 -12.42 -16.85 14.03
N TYR A 197 -12.06 -17.25 15.26
CA TYR A 197 -11.09 -18.31 15.49
C TYR A 197 -11.54 -19.67 14.94
N ASP A 198 -12.80 -20.04 15.15
CA ASP A 198 -13.37 -21.30 14.65
C ASP A 198 -13.34 -21.33 13.11
N GLN A 199 -13.64 -20.20 12.45
CA GLN A 199 -13.56 -20.07 10.99
C GLN A 199 -12.11 -20.20 10.49
N ALA A 200 -11.16 -19.52 11.12
CA ALA A 200 -9.74 -19.67 10.80
C ALA A 200 -9.24 -21.11 11.02
N ALA A 201 -9.67 -21.76 12.10
CA ALA A 201 -9.33 -23.15 12.41
C ALA A 201 -9.92 -24.14 11.39
N ALA A 202 -11.12 -23.86 10.87
CA ALA A 202 -11.71 -24.64 9.78
C ALA A 202 -10.85 -24.53 8.50
N GLN A 203 -10.46 -23.32 8.11
CA GLN A 203 -9.58 -23.10 6.95
C GLN A 203 -8.19 -23.72 7.12
N SER A 204 -7.65 -23.67 8.34
CA SER A 204 -6.31 -24.21 8.64
C SER A 204 -6.27 -25.74 8.61
N LYS A 205 -7.37 -26.41 8.92
CA LYS A 205 -7.48 -27.88 8.77
C LYS A 205 -7.37 -28.30 7.31
N ASP A 206 -7.90 -27.52 6.39
CA ASP A 206 -7.83 -27.81 4.95
C ASP A 206 -6.41 -27.59 4.39
N SER A 207 -5.63 -26.68 4.98
CA SER A 207 -4.24 -26.39 4.61
C SER A 207 -3.19 -27.18 5.41
N GLY A 208 -3.60 -27.93 6.44
CA GLY A 208 -2.70 -28.66 7.34
C GLY A 208 -1.89 -27.77 8.28
N GLN A 209 -2.30 -26.51 8.44
CA GLN A 209 -1.63 -25.54 9.31
C GLN A 209 -2.21 -25.64 10.73
N GLU A 210 -1.35 -25.63 11.74
CA GLU A 210 -1.77 -25.63 13.15
C GLU A 210 -1.87 -24.17 13.65
N LEU A 211 -2.97 -23.84 14.31
CA LEU A 211 -3.20 -22.50 14.89
C LEU A 211 -2.78 -22.46 16.37
N PRO A 212 -2.23 -21.34 16.85
CA PRO A 212 -2.03 -21.12 18.27
C PRO A 212 -3.35 -21.20 19.06
N PRO A 213 -3.33 -21.51 20.36
CA PRO A 213 -4.52 -21.51 21.19
C PRO A 213 -5.24 -20.15 21.17
N LEU A 214 -6.59 -20.17 21.20
CA LEU A 214 -7.42 -18.96 21.19
C LEU A 214 -7.00 -17.95 22.26
N GLU A 215 -6.61 -18.41 23.46
CA GLU A 215 -6.18 -17.52 24.55
C GLU A 215 -4.93 -16.70 24.20
N GLU A 216 -4.04 -17.22 23.33
CA GLU A 216 -2.82 -16.52 22.92
C GLU A 216 -3.08 -15.46 21.85
N VAL A 217 -4.10 -15.67 21.02
CA VAL A 217 -4.43 -14.82 19.87
C VAL A 217 -5.71 -14.00 20.05
N SER A 218 -6.39 -14.11 21.20
CA SER A 218 -7.68 -13.46 21.44
C SER A 218 -7.60 -11.95 21.26
N ASP A 219 -6.54 -11.31 21.75
CA ASP A 219 -6.34 -9.86 21.61
C ASP A 219 -6.09 -9.46 20.15
N GLU A 220 -5.28 -10.24 19.42
CA GLU A 220 -5.01 -10.00 18.00
C GLU A 220 -6.27 -10.18 17.14
N ILE A 221 -7.08 -11.21 17.43
CA ILE A 221 -8.37 -11.44 16.79
C ILE A 221 -9.33 -10.29 17.08
N LYS A 222 -9.35 -9.80 18.33
CA LYS A 222 -10.16 -8.64 18.71
C LYS A 222 -9.78 -7.43 17.87
N GLU A 223 -8.49 -7.10 17.77
CA GLU A 223 -7.99 -5.98 16.96
C GLU A 223 -8.34 -6.16 15.46
N MET A 224 -8.21 -7.37 14.92
CA MET A 224 -8.59 -7.66 13.53
C MET A 224 -10.09 -7.45 13.28
N ILE A 225 -10.96 -7.90 14.20
CA ILE A 225 -12.41 -7.69 14.09
C ILE A 225 -12.75 -6.20 14.20
N GLU A 226 -12.14 -5.48 15.15
CA GLU A 226 -12.32 -4.01 15.28
C GLU A 226 -11.93 -3.32 13.97
N GLN A 227 -10.77 -3.65 13.41
CA GLN A 227 -10.30 -3.07 12.15
C GLN A 227 -11.25 -3.40 10.98
N GLU A 228 -11.73 -4.64 10.87
CA GLU A 228 -12.68 -5.04 9.83
C GLU A 228 -14.02 -4.29 9.95
N GLN A 229 -14.53 -4.13 11.18
CA GLN A 229 -15.74 -3.34 11.45
C GLN A 229 -15.56 -1.88 11.03
N GLN A 230 -14.46 -1.25 11.43
CA GLN A 230 -14.16 0.13 11.06
C GLN A 230 -14.03 0.30 9.54
N GLN A 231 -13.36 -0.64 8.86
CA GLN A 231 -13.25 -0.60 7.40
C GLN A 231 -14.62 -0.70 6.72
N LYS A 232 -15.50 -1.60 7.19
CA LYS A 232 -16.87 -1.75 6.64
C LYS A 232 -17.70 -0.49 6.86
N GLN A 233 -17.66 0.08 8.06
CA GLN A 233 -18.38 1.31 8.38
C GLN A 233 -17.86 2.50 7.55
N LEU A 234 -16.54 2.64 7.45
CA LEU A 234 -15.92 3.69 6.64
C LEU A 234 -16.28 3.52 5.15
N ALA A 235 -16.25 2.30 4.62
CA ALA A 235 -16.63 2.03 3.24
C ALA A 235 -18.11 2.38 2.97
N ALA A 236 -19.02 2.01 3.87
CA ALA A 236 -20.42 2.38 3.78
C ALA A 236 -20.60 3.91 3.81
N HIS A 237 -19.90 4.58 4.72
CA HIS A 237 -19.91 6.04 4.83
C HIS A 237 -19.39 6.71 3.55
N VAL A 238 -18.29 6.21 2.97
CA VAL A 238 -17.75 6.73 1.70
C VAL A 238 -18.75 6.57 0.56
N GLU A 239 -19.48 5.47 0.49
CA GLU A 239 -20.52 5.28 -0.52
C GLU A 239 -21.70 6.26 -0.33
N GLU A 240 -22.08 6.58 0.91
CA GLU A 240 -23.04 7.66 1.19
C GLU A 240 -22.50 9.02 0.73
N LEU A 241 -21.24 9.34 1.04
CA LEU A 241 -20.60 10.58 0.59
C LEU A 241 -20.55 10.68 -0.94
N LYS A 242 -20.29 9.59 -1.64
CA LYS A 242 -20.28 9.54 -3.11
C LYS A 242 -21.67 9.75 -3.70
N ALA A 243 -22.70 9.19 -3.09
CA ALA A 243 -24.08 9.36 -3.53
C ALA A 243 -24.56 10.82 -3.44
N ASP A 244 -24.08 11.55 -2.43
CA ASP A 244 -24.42 12.97 -2.20
C ASP A 244 -23.51 13.95 -2.97
N ALA A 245 -22.38 13.47 -3.49
CA ALA A 245 -21.39 14.31 -4.14
C ALA A 245 -21.62 14.47 -5.65
N LYS A 246 -21.20 15.62 -6.18
CA LYS A 246 -21.10 15.83 -7.62
C LYS A 246 -19.73 15.39 -8.12
N ILE A 247 -19.64 14.23 -8.76
CA ILE A 247 -18.38 13.66 -9.26
C ILE A 247 -18.36 13.69 -10.79
N GLU A 248 -17.37 14.37 -11.36
CA GLU A 248 -17.14 14.43 -12.80
C GLU A 248 -15.72 13.96 -13.16
N LEU A 249 -15.59 12.75 -13.71
CA LEU A 249 -14.31 12.24 -14.22
C LEU A 249 -13.94 12.93 -15.54
N LYS A 250 -12.66 13.23 -15.74
CA LYS A 250 -12.13 13.98 -16.90
C LYS A 250 -11.12 13.21 -17.74
N ILE A 251 -10.82 11.94 -17.40
CA ILE A 251 -9.81 11.12 -18.10
C ILE A 251 -10.25 9.70 -18.41
#